data_AF-A0A5F2HWA1-F1
#
_entry.id   AF-A0A5F2HWA1-F1
#
_cell.length_a   1.000
_cell.length_b   1.000
_cell.length_c   1.000
_cell.angle_alpha   90.00
_cell.angle_beta   90.00
_cell.angle_gamma   90.00
#
_symmetry.space_group_name_H-M   'P 1'
#
loop_
_entity.id
_entity.type
_entity.pdbx_description
1 polymer ?
#
loop_
_entity_poly.entity_id
_entity_poly.type
_entity_poly.pdbx_seq_one_letter_code
_entity_poly.pdbx_strand_id
1 'polypeptide(L)'
;MSAKPINSILFVCLGNICRSPLAEGVFRAVWSECAQGREIVLDSAATSGWEVGSAPDPRSIAVAMGHGIDISGQRARRIAPGDFSRFDLILGMDRANVRDLKAVAPPSAADRIHLYLEFATGNGGDVPDPY
;
A
#
# COMPACT_ATOMS: atom_id res chain seq x y z
N MET A 1 -1.36 23.72 14.17
CA MET A 1 -2.36 22.97 13.39
C MET A 1 -2.26 21.53 13.85
N SER A 2 -3.30 20.97 14.46
CA SER A 2 -3.27 19.57 14.92
C SER A 2 -3.29 18.67 13.69
N ALA A 3 -2.22 17.92 13.44
CA ALA A 3 -2.16 16.99 12.32
C ALA A 3 -3.24 15.92 12.53
N LYS A 4 -4.06 15.67 11.49
CA LYS A 4 -5.10 14.63 11.54
C LYS A 4 -4.43 13.28 11.85
N PRO A 5 -4.95 12.49 12.81
CA PRO A 5 -4.41 11.16 13.06
C PRO A 5 -4.62 10.26 11.84
N ILE A 6 -3.61 9.43 11.54
CA ILE A 6 -3.65 8.46 10.44
C ILE A 6 -4.34 7.19 10.97
N ASN A 7 -5.56 6.93 10.50
CA ASN A 7 -6.33 5.74 10.88
C ASN A 7 -6.58 4.81 9.69
N SER A 8 -6.09 5.18 8.51
CA SER A 8 -6.27 4.41 7.28
C SER A 8 -5.09 4.57 6.32
N ILE A 9 -4.53 3.46 5.85
CA ILE A 9 -3.37 3.44 4.94
C ILE A 9 -3.66 2.56 3.72
N LEU A 10 -3.37 3.08 2.54
CA LEU A 10 -3.41 2.35 1.27
C LEU A 10 -2.01 2.19 0.68
N PHE A 11 -1.58 0.95 0.46
CA PHE A 11 -0.31 0.65 -0.21
C PHE A 11 -0.52 0.45 -1.70
N VAL A 12 0.31 1.07 -2.55
CA VAL A 12 0.09 1.05 -4.00
C VAL A 12 1.35 0.70 -4.77
N CYS A 13 1.26 -0.30 -5.65
CA CYS A 13 2.28 -0.59 -6.66
C CYS A 13 1.65 -0.70 -8.05
N LEU A 14 2.41 -1.09 -9.07
CA LEU A 14 1.90 -1.14 -10.44
C LEU A 14 0.75 -2.15 -10.63
N GLY A 15 0.96 -3.40 -10.20
CA GLY A 15 0.03 -4.52 -10.45
C GLY A 15 -0.68 -5.07 -9.21
N ASN A 16 -0.34 -4.63 -8.00
CA ASN A 16 -0.93 -5.13 -6.75
C ASN A 16 -0.84 -6.65 -6.55
N ILE A 17 0.24 -7.27 -7.04
CA ILE A 17 0.52 -8.70 -6.82
C ILE A 17 1.83 -8.96 -6.07
N CYS A 18 2.82 -8.07 -6.16
CA CYS A 18 4.12 -8.27 -5.51
C CYS A 18 4.28 -7.38 -4.27
N ARG A 19 4.57 -6.09 -4.50
CA ARG A 19 5.07 -5.16 -3.47
C ARG A 19 3.98 -4.66 -2.52
N SER A 20 2.86 -4.14 -3.04
CA SER A 20 1.81 -3.58 -2.18
C SER A 20 1.04 -4.61 -1.33
N PRO A 21 0.75 -5.84 -1.80
CA PRO A 21 0.16 -6.87 -0.94
C PRO A 21 1.07 -7.27 0.22
N LEU A 22 2.38 -7.35 -0.05
CA LEU A 22 3.39 -7.67 0.95
C LEU A 22 3.48 -6.56 2.00
N ALA A 23 3.51 -5.29 1.58
CA ALA A 23 3.50 -4.15 2.49
C ALA A 23 2.26 -4.13 3.39
N GLU A 24 1.08 -4.40 2.83
CA GLU A 24 -0.16 -4.51 3.61
C GLU A 24 -0.09 -5.64 4.64
N GLY A 25 0.33 -6.84 4.22
CA GLY A 25 0.45 -8.01 5.09
C GLY A 25 1.43 -7.80 6.24
N VAL A 26 2.62 -7.27 5.93
CA VAL A 26 3.65 -6.95 6.93
C VAL A 26 3.15 -5.89 7.89
N PHE A 27 2.55 -4.80 7.40
CA PHE A 27 2.05 -3.74 8.28
C PHE A 27 0.94 -4.28 9.19
N ARG A 28 0.02 -5.09 8.66
CA ARG A 28 -1.06 -5.69 9.45
C ARG A 28 -0.52 -6.58 10.56
N ALA A 29 0.48 -7.41 10.28
CA ALA A 29 1.12 -8.27 11.28
C ALA A 29 1.77 -7.44 12.39
N VAL A 30 2.64 -6.48 12.04
CA VAL A 30 3.33 -5.62 13.02
C VAL A 30 2.33 -4.78 13.83
N TRP A 31 1.30 -4.23 13.18
CA TRP A 31 0.29 -3.44 13.87
C TRP A 31 -0.49 -4.28 14.88
N SER A 32 -0.85 -5.52 14.54
CA SER A 32 -1.57 -6.41 15.46
C SER A 32 -0.80 -6.68 16.76
N GLU A 33 0.52 -6.66 16.72
CA GLU A 33 1.39 -6.84 17.90
C GLU A 33 1.53 -5.56 18.72
N CYS A 34 1.65 -4.39 18.07
CA CYS A 34 1.98 -3.14 18.75
C CYS A 34 0.78 -2.24 19.12
N ALA A 35 -0.38 -2.43 18.48
CA ALA A 35 -1.46 -1.44 18.52
C ALA A 35 -2.29 -1.42 19.81
N GLN A 36 -2.13 -2.40 20.70
CA GLN A 36 -2.87 -2.53 21.97
C GLN A 36 -4.39 -2.40 21.79
N GLY A 37 -4.94 -3.04 20.76
CA GLY A 37 -6.37 -3.02 20.46
C GLY A 37 -6.86 -1.81 19.65
N ARG A 38 -5.96 -0.94 19.18
CA ARG A 38 -6.33 0.13 18.22
C ARG A 38 -6.51 -0.44 16.82
N GLU A 39 -7.65 -0.16 16.21
CA GLU A 39 -7.92 -0.53 14.84
C GLU A 39 -7.32 0.47 13.84
N ILE A 40 -6.91 -0.03 12.69
CA ILE A 40 -6.47 0.77 11.54
C ILE A 40 -6.99 0.10 10.27
N VAL A 41 -7.48 0.91 9.33
CA VAL A 41 -7.94 0.40 8.03
C VAL A 41 -6.74 0.25 7.11
N LEU A 42 -6.49 -0.97 6.63
CA LEU A 42 -5.38 -1.30 5.73
C LEU A 42 -5.92 -1.97 4.48
N ASP A 43 -5.34 -1.61 3.34
CA ASP A 43 -5.68 -2.14 2.03
C ASP A 43 -4.48 -1.94 1.09
N SER A 44 -4.53 -2.57 -0.08
CA SER A 44 -3.55 -2.39 -1.14
C SER A 44 -4.23 -2.31 -2.51
N ALA A 45 -3.61 -1.59 -3.44
CA ALA A 45 -4.14 -1.37 -4.77
C ALA A 45 -3.06 -1.26 -5.85
N ALA A 46 -3.53 -1.30 -7.11
CA ALA A 46 -2.74 -1.16 -8.33
C ALA A 46 -2.99 0.21 -8.96
N THR A 47 -1.96 0.81 -9.56
CA THR A 47 -2.16 1.94 -10.49
C THR A 47 -2.70 1.45 -11.84
N SER A 48 -2.28 0.26 -12.28
CA SER A 48 -2.77 -0.39 -13.49
C SER A 48 -4.00 -1.28 -13.22
N GLY A 49 -4.60 -1.81 -14.29
CA GLY A 49 -5.73 -2.75 -14.21
C GLY A 49 -5.41 -4.17 -14.65
N TRP A 50 -4.15 -4.50 -14.96
CA TRP A 50 -3.78 -5.75 -15.64
C TRP A 50 -4.02 -7.00 -14.80
N GLU A 51 -3.82 -6.91 -13.49
CA GLU A 51 -3.87 -8.04 -12.55
C GLU A 51 -5.15 -8.05 -11.70
N VAL A 52 -6.17 -7.24 -12.04
CA VAL A 52 -7.37 -7.16 -11.19
C VAL A 52 -8.03 -8.54 -11.03
N GLY A 53 -8.23 -8.93 -9.77
CA GLY A 53 -8.77 -10.24 -9.39
C GLY A 53 -7.71 -11.32 -9.16
N SER A 54 -6.46 -11.11 -9.59
CA SER A 54 -5.36 -12.04 -9.33
C SER A 54 -5.06 -12.12 -7.82
N ALA A 55 -4.59 -13.29 -7.36
CA ALA A 55 -3.94 -13.41 -6.06
C ALA A 55 -2.53 -12.76 -6.12
N PRO A 56 -1.90 -12.45 -4.98
CA PRO A 56 -0.50 -12.04 -4.96
C PRO A 56 0.41 -13.06 -5.67
N ASP A 57 1.53 -12.57 -6.20
CA ASP A 57 2.52 -13.38 -6.90
C ASP A 57 2.98 -14.52 -5.95
N PRO A 58 3.04 -15.78 -6.41
CA PRO A 58 3.44 -16.92 -5.59
C PRO A 58 4.78 -16.73 -4.87
N ARG A 59 5.73 -15.98 -5.46
CA ARG A 59 7.02 -15.65 -4.83
C ARG A 59 6.83 -14.70 -3.65
N SER A 60 5.94 -13.71 -3.80
CA SER A 60 5.60 -12.78 -2.71
C SER A 60 4.88 -13.50 -1.58
N ILE A 61 3.95 -14.41 -1.91
CA ILE A 61 3.28 -15.28 -0.93
C ILE A 61 4.31 -16.13 -0.19
N ALA A 62 5.23 -16.78 -0.90
CA ALA A 62 6.24 -17.64 -0.29
C ALA A 62 7.16 -16.85 0.67
N VAL A 63 7.57 -15.64 0.28
CA VAL A 63 8.36 -14.75 1.15
C VAL A 63 7.56 -14.38 2.40
N ALA A 64 6.31 -13.92 2.26
CA ALA A 64 5.45 -13.56 3.39
C ALA A 64 5.23 -14.74 4.35
N MET A 65 4.93 -15.93 3.80
CA MET A 65 4.71 -17.15 4.57
C MET A 65 5.97 -17.59 5.32
N GLY A 66 7.16 -17.36 4.76
CA GLY A 66 8.44 -17.59 5.45
C GLY A 66 8.61 -16.74 6.72
N HIS A 67 7.85 -15.65 6.84
CA HIS A 67 7.78 -14.80 8.02
C HIS A 67 6.48 -15.00 8.83
N GLY A 68 5.71 -16.05 8.56
CA GLY A 68 4.45 -16.35 9.27
C GLY A 68 3.27 -15.45 8.86
N ILE A 69 3.36 -14.76 7.72
CA ILE A 69 2.35 -13.83 7.23
C ILE A 69 1.67 -14.44 6.00
N ASP A 70 0.35 -14.65 6.06
CA ASP A 70 -0.42 -15.12 4.91
C ASP A 70 -1.06 -13.95 4.16
N ILE A 71 -0.62 -13.74 2.91
CA ILE A 71 -1.21 -12.76 1.98
C ILE A 71 -2.01 -13.42 0.86
N SER A 72 -2.11 -14.76 0.81
CA SER A 72 -2.73 -15.51 -0.30
C SER A 72 -4.23 -15.21 -0.47
N GLY A 73 -4.89 -14.73 0.59
CA GLY A 73 -6.29 -14.31 0.57
C GLY A 73 -6.54 -12.93 -0.06
N GLN A 74 -5.49 -12.11 -0.24
CA GLN A 74 -5.64 -10.78 -0.85
C GLN A 74 -5.97 -10.90 -2.34
N ARG A 75 -6.61 -9.88 -2.91
CA ARG A 75 -6.95 -9.85 -4.33
C ARG A 75 -6.58 -8.52 -4.93
N ALA A 76 -5.83 -8.58 -6.03
CA ALA A 76 -5.40 -7.41 -6.73
C ALA A 76 -6.60 -6.60 -7.19
N ARG A 77 -6.57 -5.28 -6.93
CA ARG A 77 -7.60 -4.34 -7.35
C ARG A 77 -6.96 -3.06 -7.86
N ARG A 78 -7.61 -2.39 -8.79
CA ARG A 78 -7.19 -1.06 -9.20
C ARG A 78 -7.61 -0.03 -8.15
N ILE A 79 -6.80 1.01 -7.98
CA ILE A 79 -7.20 2.16 -7.19
C ILE A 79 -8.47 2.80 -7.78
N ALA A 80 -9.43 3.13 -6.91
CA ALA A 80 -10.70 3.74 -7.27
C ALA A 80 -10.74 5.21 -6.83
N PRO A 81 -11.56 6.08 -7.47
CA PRO A 81 -11.69 7.48 -7.05
C PRO A 81 -12.06 7.66 -5.57
N GLY A 82 -12.87 6.74 -5.01
CA GLY A 82 -13.24 6.75 -3.59
C GLY A 82 -12.09 6.44 -2.63
N ASP A 83 -11.00 5.85 -3.08
CA ASP A 83 -9.84 5.58 -2.22
C ASP A 83 -9.18 6.90 -1.76
N PHE A 84 -9.16 7.91 -2.62
CA PHE A 84 -8.60 9.23 -2.30
C PHE A 84 -9.37 9.99 -1.21
N SER A 85 -10.62 9.64 -0.94
CA SER A 85 -11.37 10.19 0.20
C SER A 85 -11.36 9.25 1.41
N ARG A 86 -11.28 7.94 1.18
CA ARG A 86 -11.31 6.91 2.22
C ARG A 86 -10.03 6.82 3.04
N PHE A 87 -8.87 7.01 2.42
CA PHE A 87 -7.57 6.80 3.09
C PHE A 87 -6.90 8.10 3.53
N ASP A 88 -6.39 8.10 4.76
CA ASP A 88 -5.63 9.21 5.34
C ASP A 88 -4.22 9.29 4.76
N LEU A 89 -3.65 8.14 4.37
CA LEU A 89 -2.32 8.02 3.81
C LEU A 89 -2.32 7.04 2.63
N ILE A 90 -1.69 7.44 1.53
CA ILE A 90 -1.52 6.60 0.33
C ILE A 90 -0.02 6.51 0.02
N LEU A 91 0.51 5.30 0.02
CA LEU A 91 1.95 5.04 -0.11
C LEU A 91 2.26 4.32 -1.41
N GLY A 92 2.92 5.01 -2.34
CA GLY A 92 3.45 4.42 -3.57
C GLY A 92 4.77 3.72 -3.32
N MET A 93 4.99 2.56 -3.93
CA MET A 93 6.23 1.78 -3.76
C MET A 93 7.42 2.40 -4.48
N ASP A 94 7.19 3.05 -5.62
CA ASP A 94 8.19 3.79 -6.38
C ASP A 94 7.67 5.15 -6.86
N ARG A 95 8.57 5.98 -7.36
CA ARG A 95 8.25 7.29 -7.96
C ARG A 95 7.25 7.22 -9.10
N ALA A 96 7.24 6.14 -9.89
CA ALA A 96 6.28 5.99 -10.98
C ALA A 96 4.86 5.81 -10.43
N ASN A 97 4.70 5.01 -9.37
CA ASN A 97 3.43 4.85 -8.68
C ASN A 97 2.95 6.19 -8.11
N VAL A 98 3.83 6.93 -7.42
CA VAL A 98 3.49 8.25 -6.86
C VAL A 98 3.06 9.23 -7.95
N ARG A 99 3.78 9.29 -9.07
CA ARG A 99 3.42 10.13 -10.22
C ARG A 99 2.05 9.76 -10.78
N ASP A 100 1.81 8.46 -11.01
CA ASP A 100 0.55 7.98 -11.59
C ASP A 100 -0.64 8.21 -10.65
N LEU A 101 -0.43 8.05 -9.34
CA LEU A 101 -1.41 8.38 -8.30
C LEU A 101 -1.76 9.87 -8.31
N LYS A 102 -0.74 10.75 -8.31
CA LYS A 102 -0.95 12.21 -8.34
C LYS A 102 -1.62 12.69 -9.62
N ALA A 103 -1.42 11.99 -10.74
CA ALA A 103 -2.06 12.32 -12.01
C ALA A 103 -3.59 12.11 -12.00
N VAL A 104 -4.09 11.20 -11.16
CA VAL A 104 -5.53 10.88 -11.07
C VAL A 104 -6.19 11.34 -9.77
N ALA A 105 -5.39 11.78 -8.79
CA ALA A 105 -5.88 12.24 -7.51
C ALA A 105 -6.57 13.62 -7.62
N PRO A 106 -7.66 13.86 -6.85
CA PRO A 106 -8.16 15.21 -6.68
C PRO A 106 -7.10 16.07 -5.94
N PRO A 107 -7.05 17.40 -6.16
CA PRO A 107 -6.07 18.27 -5.50
C PRO A 107 -6.05 18.13 -3.98
N SER A 108 -7.21 17.90 -3.35
CA SER A 108 -7.35 17.69 -1.90
C SER A 108 -6.75 16.38 -1.36
N ALA A 109 -6.28 15.49 -2.23
CA ALA A 109 -5.62 14.24 -1.85
C ALA A 109 -4.12 14.23 -2.16
N ALA A 110 -3.61 15.19 -2.93
CA ALA A 110 -2.21 15.21 -3.37
C ALA A 110 -1.22 15.19 -2.19
N ASP A 111 -1.57 15.87 -1.09
CA ASP A 111 -0.74 16.00 0.11
C ASP A 111 -0.70 14.74 0.97
N ARG A 112 -1.52 13.72 0.65
CA ARG A 112 -1.57 12.43 1.35
C ARG A 112 -0.84 11.32 0.59
N ILE A 113 -0.31 11.61 -0.59
CA ILE A 113 0.36 10.66 -1.47
C ILE A 113 1.87 10.80 -1.33
N HIS A 114 2.51 9.79 -0.74
CA HIS A 114 3.95 9.78 -0.46
C HIS A 114 4.62 8.51 -0.99
N LEU A 115 5.94 8.58 -1.10
CA LEU A 115 6.76 7.41 -1.36
C LEU A 115 6.87 6.58 -0.08
N TYR A 116 6.73 5.26 -0.20
CA TYR A 116 6.71 4.35 0.95
C TYR A 116 7.98 4.46 1.80
N LEU A 117 9.18 4.38 1.19
CA LEU A 117 10.43 4.44 1.97
C LEU A 117 10.72 5.84 2.53
N GLU A 118 10.26 6.89 1.85
CA GLU A 118 10.37 8.25 2.39
C GLU A 118 9.60 8.36 3.70
N PHE A 119 8.39 7.82 3.73
CA PHE A 119 7.56 7.80 4.92
C PHE A 119 8.08 6.83 5.99
N ALA A 120 8.50 5.63 5.60
CA ALA A 120 8.89 4.57 6.53
C ALA A 120 10.29 4.76 7.13
N THR A 121 11.21 5.40 6.40
CA THR A 121 12.63 5.48 6.79
C THR A 121 13.21 6.89 6.76
N GLY A 122 12.47 7.88 6.25
CA GLY A 122 13.00 9.22 5.97
C GLY A 122 13.86 9.29 4.69
N ASN A 123 14.09 8.16 4.01
CA ASN A 123 14.88 8.10 2.79
C ASN A 123 13.98 8.06 1.56
N GLY A 124 14.16 8.99 0.61
CA GLY A 124 13.40 9.04 -0.64
C GLY A 124 13.73 7.93 -1.67
N GLY A 125 13.94 6.69 -1.22
CA GLY A 125 14.25 5.54 -2.09
C GLY A 125 13.00 4.87 -2.66
N ASP A 126 13.17 4.16 -3.78
CA ASP A 126 12.12 3.30 -4.34
C ASP A 126 12.22 1.89 -3.75
N VAL A 127 11.08 1.21 -3.61
CA VAL A 127 11.03 -0.25 -3.44
C VAL A 127 11.13 -0.88 -4.83
N PRO A 128 12.27 -1.52 -5.17
CA PRO A 128 12.52 -2.02 -6.52
C PRO A 128 11.49 -3.08 -6.89
N ASP A 129 11.08 -3.09 -8.17
CA ASP A 129 10.17 -4.10 -8.68
C ASP A 129 10.89 -5.47 -8.73
N PRO A 130 10.38 -6.51 -8.05
CA PRO A 130 11.01 -7.83 -8.06
C PRO A 130 10.61 -8.70 -9.27
N TYR A 131 9.78 -8.16 -10.17
CA TYR A 131 9.41 -8.80 -11.45
C TYR A 131 10.35 -8.32 -12.56
#